data_AF-A0A2S7UXB4-F1
#
_entry.id   AF-A0A2S7UXB4-F1
#
_cell.length_a   1.000
_cell.length_b   1.000
_cell.length_c   1.000
_cell.angle_alpha   90.00
_cell.angle_beta   90.00
_cell.angle_gamma   90.00
#
_symmetry.space_group_name_H-M   'P 1'
#
loop_
_entity.id
_entity.type
_entity.pdbx_description
1 polymer ?
#
loop_
_entity_poly.entity_id
_entity_poly.type
_entity_poly.pdbx_seq_one_letter_code
_entity_poly.pdbx_strand_id
1 'polypeptide(L)'
;MSTMRNWLILASLLLVSCTSTNIKKRDAFVTWDEAIVILNSGNVDSAFQAHSLYVELHLKDGSIVKTTSPKIDEILREIRRCGKKCTGISMMLE
;
A
#
# COMPACT_ATOMS: atom_id res chain seq x y z
N MET A 1 59.26 8.08 32.83
CA MET A 1 59.42 7.25 31.61
C MET A 1 58.42 6.10 31.68
N SER A 2 57.29 6.19 30.99
CA SER A 2 57.07 5.74 29.59
C SER A 2 57.14 4.21 29.48
N THR A 3 56.08 3.48 29.13
CA THR A 3 55.17 3.72 28.00
C THR A 3 53.84 2.98 28.20
N MET A 4 52.77 3.65 27.76
CA MET A 4 51.48 3.05 27.43
C MET A 4 51.65 1.99 26.33
N ARG A 5 50.86 0.91 26.36
CA ARG A 5 50.62 0.09 25.17
C ARG A 5 49.18 -0.41 25.12
N ASN A 6 48.32 0.52 24.73
CA ASN A 6 47.30 0.39 23.68
C ASN A 6 47.02 -1.04 23.19
N TRP A 7 45.99 -1.68 23.73
CA TRP A 7 45.35 -2.85 23.13
C TRP A 7 44.02 -2.41 22.49
N LEU A 8 44.15 -1.77 21.32
CA LEU A 8 43.12 -1.73 20.31
C LEU A 8 43.08 -3.10 19.62
N ILE A 9 42.17 -3.99 20.03
CA ILE A 9 41.68 -5.05 19.14
C ILE A 9 40.15 -5.07 19.21
N LEU A 10 39.58 -4.38 18.21
CA LEU A 10 38.32 -4.61 17.53
C LEU A 10 37.43 -5.75 18.07
N ALA A 11 36.51 -5.42 18.98
CA ALA A 11 35.30 -6.22 19.15
C ALA A 11 34.28 -5.79 18.08
N SER A 12 34.41 -6.44 16.92
CA SER A 12 33.31 -6.89 16.06
C SER A 12 32.15 -5.91 15.81
N LEU A 13 32.16 -5.32 14.61
CA LEU A 13 31.01 -4.69 13.96
C LEU A 13 29.74 -5.54 14.13
N LEU A 14 28.78 -5.08 14.93
CA LEU A 14 27.38 -5.43 14.74
C LEU A 14 26.86 -4.57 13.57
N LEU A 15 27.15 -5.01 12.34
CA LEU A 15 26.38 -4.57 11.19
C LEU A 15 24.96 -5.10 11.41
N VAL A 16 24.11 -4.27 12.01
CA VAL A 16 22.66 -4.41 11.89
C VAL A 16 22.39 -4.22 10.41
N SER A 17 22.46 -5.33 9.66
CA SER A 17 22.05 -5.38 8.27
C SER A 17 20.56 -5.13 8.30
N CYS A 18 20.17 -3.89 8.02
CA CYS A 18 18.78 -3.54 7.81
C CYS A 18 18.39 -4.22 6.50
N THR A 19 18.02 -5.50 6.57
CA THR A 19 17.38 -6.18 5.45
C THR A 19 16.03 -5.52 5.26
N SER A 20 16.03 -4.47 4.44
CA SER A 20 14.81 -3.92 3.88
C SER A 20 14.24 -5.03 3.01
N THR A 21 13.37 -5.85 3.58
CA THR A 21 12.64 -6.86 2.84
C THR A 21 11.80 -6.09 1.83
N ASN A 22 12.29 -6.02 0.59
CA ASN A 22 11.50 -5.62 -0.56
C ASN A 22 10.46 -6.72 -0.77
N ILE A 23 9.47 -6.80 0.12
CA ILE A 23 8.28 -7.61 -0.10
C ILE A 23 7.62 -6.91 -1.28
N LYS A 24 7.88 -7.42 -2.48
CA LYS A 24 7.19 -7.01 -3.70
C LYS A 24 5.71 -7.31 -3.42
N LYS A 25 4.98 -6.27 -3.03
CA LYS A 25 3.60 -6.40 -2.60
C LYS A 25 2.82 -6.87 -3.81
N ARG A 26 2.38 -8.12 -3.78
CA ARG A 26 1.71 -8.72 -4.93
C ARG A 26 0.36 -8.05 -5.10
N ASP A 27 0.14 -7.50 -6.26
CA ASP A 27 -1.18 -7.06 -6.69
C ASP A 27 -2.15 -8.24 -6.53
N ALA A 28 -3.22 -8.04 -5.78
CA ALA A 28 -4.23 -9.06 -5.55
C ALA A 28 -5.47 -8.74 -6.40
N PHE A 29 -5.89 -9.69 -7.24
CA PHE A 29 -7.18 -9.58 -7.93
C PHE A 29 -8.26 -10.20 -7.06
N VAL A 30 -9.25 -9.39 -6.67
CA VAL A 30 -10.30 -9.74 -5.72
C VAL A 30 -11.69 -9.56 -6.33
N THR A 31 -12.68 -10.19 -5.72
CA THR A 31 -14.09 -9.97 -6.07
C THR A 31 -14.50 -8.52 -5.78
N TRP A 32 -15.59 -8.07 -6.41
CA TRP A 32 -16.13 -6.73 -6.17
C TRP A 32 -16.46 -6.52 -4.69
N ASP A 33 -17.13 -7.48 -4.06
CA ASP A 33 -17.53 -7.37 -2.64
C ASP A 33 -16.33 -7.28 -1.70
N GLU A 34 -15.26 -8.04 -1.97
CA GLU A 34 -14.00 -7.93 -1.22
C GLU A 34 -13.36 -6.55 -1.41
N ALA A 35 -13.36 -6.01 -2.62
CA ALA A 35 -12.87 -4.65 -2.88
C ALA A 35 -13.67 -3.60 -2.09
N ILE A 36 -15.00 -3.77 -1.96
CA ILE A 36 -15.83 -2.87 -1.14
C ILE A 36 -15.53 -3.01 0.35
N VAL A 37 -15.26 -4.22 0.85
CA VAL A 37 -14.79 -4.40 2.23
C VAL A 37 -13.46 -3.66 2.46
N ILE A 38 -12.53 -3.77 1.51
CA ILE A 38 -11.23 -3.09 1.55
C ILE A 38 -11.41 -1.57 1.49
N LEU A 39 -12.27 -1.06 0.61
CA LEU A 39 -12.60 0.37 0.53
C LEU A 39 -13.12 0.89 1.88
N ASN A 40 -14.09 0.18 2.47
CA ASN A 40 -14.70 0.55 3.75
C ASN A 40 -13.76 0.40 4.96
N SER A 41 -12.59 -0.22 4.80
CA SER A 41 -11.55 -0.25 5.83
C SER A 41 -10.91 1.13 6.07
N GLY A 42 -11.00 2.06 5.11
CA GLY A 42 -10.37 3.38 5.18
C GLY A 42 -8.86 3.38 4.90
N ASN A 43 -8.31 2.25 4.42
CA ASN A 43 -6.89 2.12 4.07
C ASN A 43 -6.58 2.43 2.60
N VAL A 44 -7.57 2.82 1.80
CA VAL A 44 -7.38 3.25 0.41
C VAL A 44 -6.88 4.70 0.38
N ASP A 45 -5.88 4.95 -0.45
CA ASP A 45 -5.27 6.26 -0.70
C ASP A 45 -5.78 6.86 -2.03
N SER A 46 -5.81 6.06 -3.08
CA SER A 46 -6.38 6.46 -4.37
C SER A 46 -7.06 5.30 -5.07
N ALA A 47 -7.93 5.61 -6.02
CA ALA A 47 -8.58 4.63 -6.87
C ALA A 47 -8.49 5.04 -8.34
N PHE A 48 -8.51 4.05 -9.21
CA PHE A 48 -8.51 4.20 -10.66
C PHE A 48 -9.62 3.34 -11.26
N GLN A 49 -10.29 3.85 -12.29
CA GLN A 49 -11.23 3.07 -13.09
C GLN A 49 -10.97 3.31 -14.58
N ALA A 50 -10.94 2.21 -15.35
CA ALA A 50 -10.95 2.26 -16.81
C ALA A 50 -12.36 2.00 -17.38
N HIS A 51 -12.61 2.47 -18.61
CA HIS A 51 -13.81 2.13 -19.40
C HIS A 51 -14.09 0.62 -19.53
N SER A 52 -13.09 -0.24 -19.32
CA SER A 52 -13.23 -1.71 -19.33
C SER A 52 -13.85 -2.29 -18.05
N LEU A 53 -14.32 -1.44 -17.12
CA LEU A 53 -14.76 -1.79 -15.76
C LEU A 53 -13.65 -2.25 -14.83
N TYR A 54 -12.40 -2.28 -15.30
CA TYR A 54 -11.25 -2.57 -14.45
C TYR A 54 -11.06 -1.45 -13.42
N VAL A 55 -10.86 -1.84 -12.16
CA VAL A 55 -10.66 -0.91 -11.04
C VAL A 55 -9.41 -1.30 -10.27
N GLU A 56 -8.63 -0.29 -9.88
CA GLU A 56 -7.53 -0.44 -8.93
C GLU A 56 -7.81 0.39 -7.67
N LEU A 57 -7.55 -0.19 -6.51
CA LEU A 57 -7.46 0.49 -5.23
C LEU A 57 -6.00 0.49 -4.79
N HIS A 58 -5.41 1.68 -4.71
CA HIS A 58 -4.07 1.90 -4.20
C HIS A 58 -4.17 2.16 -2.70
N LEU A 59 -3.61 1.28 -1.89
CA LEU A 59 -3.66 1.34 -0.44
C LEU A 59 -2.54 2.22 0.11
N LYS A 60 -2.76 2.84 1.28
CA LYS A 60 -1.81 3.73 1.98
C LYS A 60 -0.46 3.11 2.29
N ASP A 61 -0.40 1.79 2.32
CA ASP A 61 0.78 0.99 2.59
C ASP A 61 1.48 0.50 1.30
N GLY A 62 1.10 1.07 0.14
CA GLY A 62 1.67 0.82 -1.17
C GLY A 62 1.18 -0.45 -1.87
N SER A 63 0.19 -1.19 -1.33
CA SER A 63 -0.40 -2.31 -2.08
C SER A 63 -1.38 -1.83 -3.13
N ILE A 64 -1.51 -2.61 -4.20
CA ILE A 64 -2.56 -2.43 -5.21
C ILE A 64 -3.52 -3.61 -5.14
N VAL A 65 -4.80 -3.31 -5.03
CA VAL A 65 -5.89 -4.28 -5.12
C VAL A 65 -6.64 -4.04 -6.41
N LYS A 66 -6.90 -5.10 -7.17
CA LYS A 66 -7.48 -5.05 -8.51
C LYS A 66 -8.82 -5.77 -8.50
N THR A 67 -9.79 -5.26 -9.24
CA THR A 67 -11.11 -5.88 -9.35
C THR A 67 -11.81 -5.48 -10.65
N THR A 68 -12.97 -6.09 -10.92
CA THR A 68 -13.87 -5.66 -11.98
C THR A 68 -15.15 -5.11 -11.36
N SER A 69 -15.46 -3.86 -11.71
CA SER A 69 -16.69 -3.19 -11.30
C SER A 69 -17.91 -3.77 -12.00
N PRO A 70 -19.07 -3.88 -11.34
CA PRO A 70 -20.31 -4.29 -12.00
C PRO A 70 -20.80 -3.27 -13.03
N LYS A 71 -20.45 -1.98 -12.88
CA LYS A 71 -20.89 -0.88 -13.75
C LYS A 71 -19.85 0.26 -13.81
N ILE A 72 -19.94 1.08 -14.85
CA ILE A 72 -19.19 2.34 -14.92
C ILE A 72 -19.58 3.23 -13.73
N ASP A 73 -18.61 3.95 -13.17
CA ASP A 73 -18.73 4.85 -12.01
C ASP A 73 -19.21 4.21 -10.69
N GLU A 74 -19.35 2.89 -10.62
CA GLU A 74 -19.78 2.21 -9.40
C GLU A 74 -18.82 2.48 -8.24
N ILE A 75 -17.50 2.44 -8.49
CA ILE A 75 -16.50 2.68 -7.46
C ILE A 75 -16.61 4.10 -6.89
N LEU A 76 -16.91 5.07 -7.75
CA LEU A 76 -17.13 6.45 -7.34
C LEU A 76 -18.37 6.56 -6.45
N ARG A 77 -19.44 5.81 -6.75
CA ARG A 77 -20.63 5.74 -5.91
C ARG A 77 -20.33 5.15 -4.53
N GLU A 78 -19.56 4.07 -4.47
CA GLU A 78 -19.19 3.43 -3.21
C GLU A 78 -18.23 4.29 -2.38
N ILE A 79 -17.29 5.01 -3.01
CA ILE A 79 -16.44 6.01 -2.33
C ILE A 79 -17.30 7.10 -1.66
N ARG A 80 -18.30 7.63 -2.37
CA ARG A 80 -19.22 8.63 -1.81
C ARG A 80 -20.04 8.06 -0.65
N ARG A 81 -20.48 6.80 -0.75
CA ARG A 81 -21.26 6.12 0.28
C ARG A 81 -20.45 5.82 1.55
N CYS A 82 -19.17 5.51 1.41
CA CYS A 82 -18.24 5.22 2.51
C CYS A 82 -18.07 6.40 3.49
N GLY A 83 -18.29 7.64 3.03
CA GLY A 83 -18.32 8.83 3.88
C GLY A 83 -16.94 9.19 4.45
N LYS A 84 -16.89 9.54 5.75
CA LYS A 84 -15.70 10.13 6.39
C LYS A 84 -14.42 9.28 6.24
N LYS A 85 -14.55 7.94 6.23
CA LYS A 85 -13.40 7.02 6.13
C LYS A 85 -12.71 7.07 4.76
N CYS A 86 -13.45 7.44 3.73
CA CYS A 86 -12.98 7.54 2.35
C CYS A 86 -12.72 8.99 1.92
N THR A 87 -12.72 9.93 2.86
CA THR A 87 -12.40 11.33 2.57
C THR A 87 -10.93 11.45 2.17
N GLY A 88 -10.66 12.17 1.07
CA GLY A 88 -9.30 12.38 0.57
C GLY A 88 -8.81 11.31 -0.40
N ILE A 89 -9.62 10.30 -0.72
CA ILE A 89 -9.29 9.37 -1.81
C ILE A 89 -9.25 10.14 -3.13
N SER A 90 -8.09 10.11 -3.79
CA SER A 90 -7.96 10.64 -5.16
C SER A 90 -8.56 9.64 -6.15
N MET A 91 -9.33 10.13 -7.12
CA MET A 91 -10.00 9.30 -8.12
C MET A 91 -9.51 9.69 -9.51
N MET A 92 -9.03 8.71 -10.27
CA MET A 92 -8.67 8.87 -11.68
C MET A 92 -9.57 7.98 -12.56
N LEU A 93 -10.01 8.53 -13.69
CA LEU A 93 -10.83 7.84 -14.67
C LEU A 93 -10.12 7.91 -16.04
N GLU A 94 -10.05 6.77 -16.73
CA GLU A 94 -9.57 6.65 -18.12
C GLU A 94 -10.73 6.42 -19.08
#